data_AF-A0AAE6WF60-F1
#
_entry.id   AF-A0AAE6WF60-F1
#
_cell.length_a   1.000
_cell.length_b   1.000
_cell.length_c   1.000
_cell.angle_alpha   90.00
_cell.angle_beta   90.00
_cell.angle_gamma   90.00
#
_symmetry.space_group_name_H-M   'P 1'
#
loop_
_entity.id
_entity.type
_entity.pdbx_description
1 polymer ?
#
loop_
_entity_poly.entity_id
_entity_poly.type
_entity_poly.pdbx_seq_one_letter_code
_entity_poly.pdbx_strand_id
1 'polypeptide(L)' 'MLSVTCRGAAEVVPPDRARAVRKLTRYLGPEEGWPVRFSASLDDPAARLVRCVPERPPVVRDLSW' A
#
# COMPACT_ATOMS: atom_id res chain seq x y z
N MET A 1 -20.71 7.04 8.10
CA MET A 1 -19.54 6.51 7.36
C MET A 1 -18.27 6.97 8.07
N LEU A 2 -17.32 6.08 8.38
CA LEU A 2 -16.05 6.49 9.00
C LEU A 2 -15.04 6.92 7.93
N SER A 3 -14.29 8.00 8.19
CA SER A 3 -13.15 8.46 7.39
C SER A 3 -11.89 8.49 8.24
N VAL A 4 -10.77 8.06 7.65
CA VAL A 4 -9.45 8.05 8.30
C VAL A 4 -8.46 8.78 7.40
N THR A 5 -7.81 9.81 7.94
CA THR A 5 -6.82 10.62 7.21
C THR A 5 -5.45 10.49 7.85
N CYS A 6 -4.46 10.12 7.04
CA CYS A 6 -3.04 10.14 7.40
C CYS A 6 -2.34 11.28 6.63
N ARG A 7 -1.45 12.02 7.30
CA ARG A 7 -0.64 13.07 6.66
C ARG A 7 0.83 12.92 7.04
N GLY A 8 1.71 13.06 6.07
CA GLY A 8 3.15 13.15 6.25
C GLY A 8 3.87 13.32 4.91
N ALA A 9 5.16 13.65 4.97
CA ALA A 9 6.01 13.60 3.79
C ALA A 9 6.03 12.18 3.19
N ALA A 10 5.87 12.12 1.87
CA ALA A 10 5.99 10.89 1.11
C ALA A 10 7.28 10.91 0.31
N GLU A 11 7.93 9.76 0.23
CA GLU A 11 9.11 9.55 -0.60
C GLU A 11 8.88 8.40 -1.58
N VAL A 12 9.53 8.49 -2.73
CA VAL A 12 9.59 7.41 -3.70
C VAL A 12 10.82 6.57 -3.39
N VAL A 13 10.61 5.29 -3.11
CA VAL A 13 11.66 4.33 -2.84
C VAL A 13 11.68 3.23 -3.90
N PRO A 14 12.82 2.54 -4.10
CA PRO A 14 12.87 1.36 -4.95
C PRO A 14 11.82 0.32 -4.53
N PRO A 15 11.11 -0.31 -5.49
CA PRO A 15 10.26 -1.45 -5.19
C PRO A 15 11.07 -2.58 -4.53
N ASP A 16 10.55 -3.09 -3.40
CA ASP A 16 11.08 -4.28 -2.74
C ASP A 16 10.07 -5.42 -2.95
N ARG A 17 10.40 -6.34 -3.87
CA ARG A 17 9.55 -7.47 -4.23
C ARG A 17 9.23 -8.34 -3.02
N ALA A 18 10.22 -8.69 -2.20
CA ALA A 18 10.02 -9.56 -1.05
C ALA A 18 9.08 -8.92 -0.01
N ARG A 19 9.20 -7.61 0.20
CA ARG A 19 8.27 -6.85 1.05
C ARG A 19 6.87 -6.77 0.45
N ALA A 20 6.76 -6.50 -0.85
CA ALA A 20 5.47 -6.42 -1.53
C ALA A 20 4.73 -7.75 -1.46
N VAL A 21 5.43 -8.86 -1.77
CA VAL A 21 4.88 -10.21 -1.71
C VAL A 21 4.35 -10.52 -0.32
N ARG A 22 5.20 -10.37 0.72
CA ARG A 22 4.77 -10.60 2.12
C ARG A 22 3.54 -9.78 2.51
N LYS A 23 3.47 -8.53 2.08
CA LYS A 23 2.34 -7.64 2.41
C LYS A 23 1.08 -8.04 1.65
N LEU A 24 1.17 -8.34 0.37
CA LEU A 24 0.05 -8.73 -0.48
C LEU A 24 -0.48 -10.10 -0.10
N THR A 25 0.39 -11.07 0.22
CA THR A 25 -0.02 -12.41 0.67
C THR A 25 -0.94 -12.34 1.89
N ARG A 26 -0.66 -11.42 2.82
CA ARG A 26 -1.48 -11.21 4.03
C ARG A 26 -2.94 -10.84 3.71
N TYR A 27 -3.19 -10.15 2.59
CA TYR A 27 -4.52 -9.64 2.25
C TYR A 27 -5.18 -10.36 1.07
N LEU A 28 -4.38 -10.93 0.17
CA LEU A 28 -4.85 -11.57 -1.06
C LEU A 28 -4.70 -13.09 -1.06
N GLY A 29 -4.02 -13.68 -0.06
CA GLY A 29 -3.69 -15.10 -0.05
C GLY A 29 -2.43 -15.44 -0.87
N PRO A 30 -2.21 -16.70 -1.25
CA PRO A 30 -1.03 -17.14 -2.02
C PRO A 30 -0.86 -16.39 -3.36
N GLU A 31 0.39 -16.23 -3.81
CA GLU A 31 0.75 -15.43 -5.01
C GLU A 31 0.09 -15.96 -6.29
N GLU A 32 -0.11 -17.28 -6.37
CA GLU A 32 -0.74 -17.98 -7.50
C GLU A 32 -2.19 -17.55 -7.73
N GLY A 33 -2.87 -17.04 -6.69
CA GLY A 33 -4.26 -16.59 -6.75
C GLY A 33 -4.43 -15.10 -6.99
N TRP A 34 -3.36 -14.32 -7.09
CA TRP A 34 -3.48 -12.87 -7.18
C TRP A 34 -4.02 -12.42 -8.54
N PRO A 35 -4.85 -11.36 -8.57
CA PRO A 35 -5.16 -10.68 -9.82
C PRO A 35 -3.88 -10.19 -10.51
N VAL A 36 -3.77 -10.42 -11.83
CA VAL A 36 -2.57 -10.12 -12.66
C VAL A 36 -1.98 -8.73 -12.44
N ARG A 37 -2.83 -7.71 -12.21
CA ARG A 37 -2.36 -6.34 -11.96
C ARG A 37 -1.38 -6.23 -10.77
N PHE A 38 -1.51 -7.09 -9.76
CA PHE A 38 -0.64 -7.06 -8.58
C PHE A 38 0.71 -7.69 -8.84
N SER A 39 0.77 -8.81 -9.57
CA SER A 39 2.03 -9.46 -9.96
C SER A 39 2.76 -8.67 -11.04
N ALA A 40 2.06 -8.24 -12.10
CA ALA A 40 2.66 -7.49 -13.21
C ALA A 40 3.36 -6.20 -12.76
N SER A 41 2.82 -5.51 -11.75
CA SER A 41 3.42 -4.29 -11.20
C SER A 41 4.73 -4.54 -10.44
N LEU A 42 5.02 -5.77 -10.02
CA LEU A 42 6.25 -6.10 -9.29
C LEU A 42 7.43 -6.34 -10.23
N ASP A 43 7.16 -6.75 -11.46
CA ASP A 43 8.18 -7.04 -12.47
C ASP A 43 8.44 -5.84 -13.40
N ASP A 44 7.59 -4.80 -13.33
CA ASP A 44 7.73 -3.58 -14.13
C ASP A 44 8.85 -2.67 -13.58
N PRO A 45 9.93 -2.39 -14.35
CA PRO A 45 11.00 -1.48 -13.93
C PRO A 45 10.54 -0.02 -13.81
N ALA A 46 9.41 0.35 -14.41
CA ALA A 46 8.78 1.66 -14.25
C ALA A 46 7.96 1.78 -12.95
N ALA A 47 7.66 0.66 -12.26
CA ALA A 47 6.94 0.69 -11.01
C ALA A 47 7.71 1.46 -9.93
N ARG A 48 6.99 2.19 -9.08
CA ARG A 48 7.54 3.00 -7.99
C ARG A 48 6.77 2.70 -6.71
N LEU A 49 7.49 2.56 -5.60
CA LEU A 49 6.87 2.40 -4.29
C LEU A 49 6.86 3.76 -3.58
N VAL A 50 5.67 4.21 -3.18
CA VAL A 50 5.54 5.41 -2.35
C VAL A 50 5.49 4.99 -0.89
N ARG A 51 6.47 5.47 -0.10
CA ARG A 51 6.47 5.33 1.35
C ARG A 51 6.00 6.64 1.97
N CYS A 52 4.88 6.58 2.70
CA CYS A 52 4.39 7.68 3.52
C CYS A 52 4.44 7.23 4.98
N VAL A 53 5.16 7.99 5.81
CA VAL A 53 5.16 7.82 7.26
C VAL A 53 4.30 8.95 7.84
N PRO A 54 3.18 8.64 8.50
CA PRO A 54 2.37 9.68 9.12
C PRO A 54 3.18 10.48 10.14
N GLU A 55 3.19 11.80 10.02
CA GLU A 55 3.88 12.71 10.97
C GLU A 55 3.13 12.79 12.31
N ARG A 56 1.85 12.43 12.30
CA ARG A 56 0.94 12.46 13.45
C ARG A 56 0.04 11.22 13.41
N PRO A 57 -0.57 10.85 14.55
CA PRO A 57 -1.59 9.81 14.58
C PRO A 57 -2.69 10.07 13.54
N PRO A 58 -3.24 9.01 12.90
CA PRO A 58 -4.34 9.15 11.94
C PRO A 58 -5.53 9.86 12.57
N VAL A 59 -6.11 10.81 11.83
CA VAL A 59 -7.33 11.51 12.26
C VAL A 59 -8.53 10.69 11.81
N VAL A 60 -9.37 10.28 12.76
CA VAL A 60 -10.63 9.57 12.49
C VAL A 60 -11.78 10.57 12.59
N ARG A 61 -12.66 10.57 11.58
CA ARG A 61 -13.89 11.36 11.55
C ARG A 61 -15.08 10.47 11.28
N ASP A 62 -16.11 10.60 12.10
CA ASP A 62 -17.42 10.04 11.77
C ASP A 62 -18.16 11.02 10.85
N LEU A 63 -18.56 10.52 9.69
CA LEU A 63 -19.34 11.22 8.68
C LEU A 63 -20.77 10.66 8.61
N SER A 64 -21.20 9.88 9.62
CA SER A 64 -22.60 9.50 9.80
C SER A 64 -23.35 10.72 10.31
N TRP A 65 -24.31 11.18 9.52
CA TRP A 65 -25.33 12.16 9.90
C TRP A 65 -26.63 11.42 10.19
#